data_AF-A0A2S9YG60-F1
#
_entry.id   AF-A0A2S9YG60-F1
#
_cell.length_a   1.000
_cell.length_b   1.000
_cell.length_c   1.000
_cell.angle_alpha   90.00
_cell.angle_beta   90.00
_cell.angle_gamma   90.00
#
_symmetry.space_group_name_H-M   'P 1'
#
loop_
_entity.id
_entity.type
_entity.pdbx_description
1 polymer ?
#
loop_
_entity_poly.entity_id
_entity_poly.type
_entity_poly.pdbx_seq_one_letter_code
_entity_poly.pdbx_strand_id
1 'polypeptide(L)'
;MLLAVSSCGPPELEVVGGSVPRSGGVELKLLGDFGGHGAVIVLIDGVPAHGAVVESPHLLRVRVPPLPRAGTVDVELSFADGARMELNEALVVRAPDVDVSP
;
A
#
# COMPACT_ATOMS: atom_id res chain seq x y z
N MET A 1 13.22 2.95 30.72
CA MET A 1 13.21 4.29 30.09
C MET A 1 13.25 4.06 28.59
N LEU A 2 12.08 4.00 27.95
CA LEU A 2 11.96 3.74 26.52
C LEU A 2 12.03 5.10 25.80
N LEU A 3 13.07 5.31 24.99
CA LEU A 3 13.22 6.53 24.20
C LEU A 3 12.27 6.44 23.01
N ALA A 4 11.24 7.30 23.00
CA ALA A 4 10.47 7.56 21.80
C ALA A 4 11.38 8.35 20.85
N VAL A 5 11.77 7.74 19.74
CA VAL A 5 12.43 8.45 18.65
C VAL A 5 11.33 9.19 17.90
N SER A 6 11.10 10.44 18.25
CA SER A 6 10.33 11.37 17.41
C SER A 6 11.15 11.69 16.17
N SER A 7 10.93 10.91 15.11
CA SER A 7 11.43 11.24 13.77
C SER A 7 10.70 12.49 13.30
N CYS A 8 11.42 13.63 13.27
CA CYS A 8 11.00 14.82 12.53
C CYS A 8 11.43 14.64 11.08
N GLY A 9 10.75 13.72 10.39
CA GLY A 9 10.84 13.51 8.95
C GLY A 9 9.45 13.68 8.33
N PRO A 10 9.34 13.79 6.98
CA PRO A 10 8.04 13.62 6.33
C PRO A 10 7.41 12.31 6.82
N PRO A 11 6.07 12.21 6.90
CA PRO A 11 5.43 10.96 7.28
C PRO A 11 6.03 9.83 6.44
N GLU A 12 6.69 8.88 7.11
CA GLU A 12 7.25 7.71 6.48
C GLU A 12 6.11 7.00 5.75
N LEU A 13 6.34 6.61 4.50
CA LEU A 13 5.32 5.93 3.73
C LEU A 13 4.94 4.64 4.51
N GLU A 14 3.65 4.43 4.76
CA GLU A 14 3.18 3.33 5.62
C GLU A 14 1.90 2.71 5.05
N VAL A 15 1.77 1.39 5.16
CA VAL A 15 0.52 0.66 4.89
C VAL A 15 -0.31 0.53 6.16
N VAL A 16 -1.54 1.05 6.14
CA VAL A 16 -2.48 0.82 7.24
C VAL A 16 -3.20 -0.50 7.03
N GLY A 17 -3.07 -1.40 8.01
CA GLY A 17 -3.82 -2.67 8.06
C GLY A 17 -3.06 -3.91 7.62
N GLY A 18 -1.82 -3.77 7.14
CA GLY A 18 -0.76 -4.80 7.03
C GLY A 18 -1.05 -6.11 6.26
N SER A 19 -2.31 -6.45 5.98
CA SER A 19 -2.66 -7.73 5.36
C SER A 19 -3.99 -7.72 4.59
N VAL A 20 -3.99 -8.36 3.42
CA VAL A 20 -5.11 -8.35 2.45
C VAL A 20 -5.32 -9.75 1.86
N PRO A 21 -6.54 -10.10 1.39
CA PRO A 21 -6.75 -11.37 0.70
C PRO A 21 -6.13 -11.34 -0.71
N ARG A 22 -5.57 -12.47 -1.17
CA ARG A 22 -5.03 -12.61 -2.54
C ARG A 22 -6.07 -12.34 -3.64
N SER A 23 -7.35 -12.53 -3.34
CA SER A 23 -8.46 -12.18 -4.26
C SER A 23 -8.59 -10.67 -4.52
N GLY A 24 -7.93 -9.83 -3.72
CA GLY A 24 -8.08 -8.38 -3.77
C GLY A 24 -9.48 -7.93 -3.35
N GLY A 25 -9.91 -6.79 -3.91
CA GLY A 25 -11.26 -6.23 -3.73
C GLY A 25 -11.45 -5.41 -2.46
N VAL A 26 -10.47 -5.43 -1.56
CA VAL A 26 -10.46 -4.61 -0.33
C VAL A 26 -9.81 -3.24 -0.57
N GLU A 27 -10.15 -2.28 0.27
CA GLU A 27 -9.50 -0.98 0.32
C GLU A 27 -8.17 -1.09 1.08
N LEU A 28 -7.12 -0.46 0.56
CA LEU A 28 -5.83 -0.27 1.20
C LEU A 28 -5.61 1.23 1.40
N LYS A 29 -5.17 1.60 2.60
CA LYS A 29 -4.81 2.98 2.94
C LYS A 29 -3.30 3.09 3.08
N LEU A 30 -2.74 4.12 2.47
CA LEU A 30 -1.34 4.48 2.54
C LEU A 30 -1.22 5.85 3.21
N LEU A 31 -0.33 5.96 4.18
CA LEU A 31 0.06 7.24 4.79
C LEU A 31 1.41 7.66 4.22
N GLY A 32 1.63 8.94 3.99
CA GLY A 32 2.88 9.43 3.40
C GLY A 32 2.80 10.91 3.05
N ASP A 33 3.68 11.38 2.16
CA ASP A 33 3.61 12.73 1.59
C ASP A 33 3.18 12.65 0.12
N PHE A 34 1.92 13.01 -0.15
CA PHE A 34 1.29 12.91 -1.47
C PHE A 34 0.91 14.29 -2.03
N GLY A 35 1.11 15.35 -1.25
CA GLY A 35 0.73 16.71 -1.64
C GLY A 35 1.56 17.23 -2.80
N GLY A 36 0.92 17.80 -3.82
CA GLY A 36 1.62 18.49 -4.91
C GLY A 36 2.29 17.59 -5.96
N HIS A 37 2.32 16.27 -5.78
CA HIS A 37 2.94 15.31 -6.72
C HIS A 37 2.07 14.96 -7.95
N GLY A 38 0.80 15.38 -7.96
CA GLY A 38 -0.14 15.13 -9.06
C GLY A 38 -0.74 13.72 -9.02
N ALA A 39 -1.05 13.17 -10.19
CA ALA A 39 -1.61 11.82 -10.30
C ALA A 39 -0.59 10.75 -9.85
N VAL A 40 -1.08 9.66 -9.27
CA VAL A 40 -0.25 8.56 -8.77
C VAL A 40 -0.69 7.23 -9.35
N ILE A 41 0.28 6.42 -9.75
CA ILE A 41 0.11 5.00 -10.05
C ILE A 41 0.63 4.22 -8.84
N VAL A 42 -0.17 3.29 -8.34
CA VAL A 42 0.22 2.39 -7.24
C VAL A 42 0.32 0.97 -7.78
N LEU A 43 1.44 0.31 -7.54
CA LEU A 43 1.66 -1.09 -7.86
C LEU A 43 1.74 -1.89 -6.55
N ILE A 44 1.10 -3.06 -6.54
CA ILE A 44 1.18 -4.03 -5.44
C ILE A 44 1.70 -5.33 -6.03
N ASP A 45 2.90 -5.74 -5.65
CA ASP A 45 3.63 -6.85 -6.30
C ASP A 45 3.73 -6.68 -7.83
N GLY A 46 3.99 -5.45 -8.29
CA GLY A 46 4.02 -5.10 -9.72
C GLY A 46 2.65 -5.04 -10.41
N VAL A 47 1.55 -5.32 -9.72
CA VAL A 47 0.18 -5.26 -10.28
C VAL A 47 -0.45 -3.88 -10.00
N PRO A 48 -0.97 -3.17 -11.01
CA PRO A 48 -1.64 -1.89 -10.81
C PRO A 48 -2.86 -2.01 -9.89
N ALA A 49 -2.86 -1.23 -8.82
CA ALA A 49 -4.03 -1.06 -7.97
C ALA A 49 -5.12 -0.24 -8.67
N HIS A 50 -6.36 -0.39 -8.23
CA HIS A 50 -7.50 0.30 -8.84
C HIS A 50 -7.88 1.55 -8.05
N GLY A 51 -8.30 2.60 -8.77
CA GLY A 51 -8.97 3.76 -8.18
C GLY A 51 -8.12 4.49 -7.13
N ALA A 52 -6.86 4.79 -7.45
CA ALA A 52 -5.99 5.55 -6.55
C ALA A 52 -6.53 6.97 -6.35
N VAL A 53 -6.85 7.32 -5.10
CA VAL A 53 -7.41 8.61 -4.69
C VAL A 53 -6.59 9.18 -3.54
N VAL A 54 -5.96 10.32 -3.78
CA VAL A 54 -5.35 11.14 -2.73
C VAL A 54 -6.47 11.89 -2.01
N GLU A 55 -6.84 11.45 -0.81
CA GLU A 55 -7.92 12.06 -0.01
C GLU A 55 -7.46 13.30 0.75
N SER A 56 -6.18 13.33 1.12
CA SER A 56 -5.53 14.47 1.74
C SER A 56 -4.05 14.45 1.37
N PRO A 57 -3.27 15.51 1.66
CA PRO A 57 -1.82 15.50 1.44
C PRO A 57 -1.08 14.33 2.08
N HIS A 58 -1.69 13.61 3.03
CA HIS A 58 -1.06 12.51 3.75
C HIS A 58 -1.83 11.19 3.73
N LEU A 59 -2.90 11.09 2.94
CA LEU A 59 -3.71 9.87 2.86
C LEU A 59 -4.05 9.54 1.41
N LEU A 60 -3.60 8.37 0.98
CA LEU A 60 -3.94 7.78 -0.31
C LEU A 60 -4.75 6.51 -0.07
N ARG A 61 -5.84 6.37 -0.82
CA ARG A 61 -6.65 5.15 -0.84
C ARG A 61 -6.56 4.49 -2.20
N VAL A 62 -6.43 3.17 -2.20
CA VAL A 62 -6.48 2.33 -3.40
C VAL A 62 -7.33 1.11 -3.15
N ARG A 63 -7.80 0.47 -4.22
CA ARG A 63 -8.42 -0.86 -4.14
C ARG A 63 -7.44 -1.91 -4.62
N VAL A 64 -7.19 -2.90 -3.77
CA VAL A 64 -6.24 -3.98 -4.02
C VAL A 64 -6.76 -4.83 -5.18
N PRO A 65 -5.95 -5.09 -6.23
CA PRO A 65 -6.31 -5.98 -7.32
C PRO A 65 -6.16 -7.45 -6.88
N PRO A 66 -6.66 -8.43 -7.66
CA PRO A 66 -6.24 -9.81 -7.48
C PRO A 66 -4.71 -9.93 -7.65
N LEU A 67 -4.05 -10.63 -6.72
CA LEU A 67 -2.60 -10.76 -6.67
C LEU A 67 -2.11 -12.16 -7.09
N PRO A 68 -0.91 -12.26 -7.70
CA PRO A 68 -0.42 -13.51 -8.27
C PRO A 68 0.01 -14.52 -7.19
N ARG A 69 0.49 -14.05 -6.03
CA ARG A 69 0.99 -14.89 -4.94
C ARG A 69 0.52 -14.44 -3.55
N ALA A 70 0.64 -15.34 -2.59
CA ALA A 70 0.56 -15.04 -1.17
C ALA A 70 1.97 -14.76 -0.60
N GLY A 71 2.05 -14.14 0.58
CA GLY A 71 3.31 -13.77 1.23
C GLY A 71 3.47 -12.25 1.39
N THR A 72 4.63 -11.81 1.86
CA THR A 72 5.00 -10.40 1.89
C THR A 72 5.28 -9.90 0.47
N VAL A 73 4.78 -8.71 0.15
CA VAL A 73 4.95 -8.07 -1.16
C VAL A 73 5.25 -6.59 -1.00
N ASP A 74 5.83 -6.03 -2.06
CA ASP A 74 6.20 -4.64 -2.13
C ASP A 74 5.01 -3.77 -2.59
N VAL A 75 5.05 -2.50 -2.19
CA VAL A 75 4.11 -1.47 -2.66
C VAL A 75 4.92 -0.31 -3.24
N GLU A 76 4.66 0.01 -4.50
CA GLU A 76 5.35 1.06 -5.23
C GLU A 76 4.39 2.17 -5.62
N LEU A 77 4.83 3.42 -5.51
CA LEU A 77 4.11 4.61 -5.95
C LEU A 77 4.96 5.35 -6.96
N SER A 78 4.36 5.69 -8.10
CA SER A 78 4.95 6.53 -9.14
C SER A 78 4.05 7.73 -9.40
N PHE A 79 4.58 8.93 -9.19
CA PHE A 79 3.84 10.18 -9.33
C PHE A 79 4.12 10.86 -10.68
N ALA A 80 3.19 11.71 -11.12
CA ALA A 80 3.25 12.40 -12.41
C ALA A 80 4.40 13.41 -12.51
N ASP A 81 4.89 13.92 -11.38
CA ASP A 81 6.07 14.79 -11.32
C ASP A 81 7.41 14.03 -11.37
N GLY A 82 7.36 12.70 -11.42
CA GLY A 82 8.53 11.81 -11.45
C GLY A 82 8.99 11.32 -10.08
N ALA A 83 8.37 11.76 -8.98
CA ALA A 83 8.66 11.22 -7.66
C ALA A 83 8.29 9.73 -7.59
N ARG A 84 9.08 8.97 -6.81
CA ARG A 84 8.86 7.55 -6.56
C ARG A 84 8.99 7.26 -5.09
N MET A 85 8.15 6.37 -4.59
CA MET A 85 8.22 5.85 -3.24
C MET A 85 8.01 4.33 -3.29
N GLU A 86 8.73 3.61 -2.43
CA GLU A 86 8.72 2.15 -2.42
C GLU A 86 8.70 1.66 -0.98
N LEU A 87 7.88 0.65 -0.74
CA LEU A 87 7.77 -0.04 0.52
C LEU A 87 8.05 -1.52 0.30
N ASN A 88 9.25 -1.93 0.67
CA ASN A 88 9.68 -3.32 0.59
C ASN A 88 9.00 -4.15 1.67
N GLU A 89 8.44 -5.30 1.28
CA GLU A 89 7.82 -6.30 2.16
C GLU A 89 6.70 -5.75 3.08
N ALA A 90 6.06 -4.65 2.71
CA ALA A 90 5.16 -3.91 3.60
C ALA A 90 3.73 -4.43 3.67
N LEU A 91 3.34 -5.35 2.78
CA LEU A 91 1.98 -5.88 2.73
C LEU A 91 1.97 -7.41 2.77
N VAL A 92 1.19 -8.00 3.68
CA VAL A 92 0.99 -9.45 3.76
C VAL A 92 -0.23 -9.87 2.94
N VAL A 93 0.01 -10.63 1.88
CA VAL A 93 -1.06 -11.22 1.06
C VAL A 93 -1.44 -12.59 1.62
N ARG A 94 -2.67 -12.73 2.11
CA ARG A 94 -3.22 -13.99 2.63
C ARG A 94 -3.67 -14.88 1.49
N ALA A 95 -3.33 -16.17 1.57
CA ALA A 95 -3.90 -17.19 0.71
C ALA A 95 -5.44 -17.20 0.82
N PRO A 96 -6.17 -17.60 -0.24
CA PRO A 96 -7.60 -17.83 -0.12
C PRO A 96 -7.86 -18.87 0.96
N ASP A 97 -8.91 -18.65 1.75
CA ASP A 97 -9.41 -19.67 2.67
C ASP A 97 -9.82 -20.89 1.83
N VAL A 98 -9.09 -21.99 1.97
CA VAL A 98 -9.49 -23.25 1.35
C VAL A 98 -10.61 -23.80 2.20
N ASP A 99 -11.85 -23.63 1.73
CA ASP A 99 -13.01 -24.28 2.34
C ASP A 99 -12.92 -25.78 2.06
N VAL A 100 -12.23 -26.51 2.93
CA VAL A 100 -12.22 -27.98 2.93
C VAL A 100 -13.51 -28.47 3.57
N SER A 101 -14.62 -28.42 2.83
CA SER A 101 -15.83 -29.15 3.20
C SER A 101 -15.53 -30.66 3.21
N PRO A 102 -15.76 -31.38 4.34
CA PRO A 102 -15.49 -32.81 4.47
C PRO A 102 -16.46 -33.69 3.66
#